data_AF-A0A0M0EF76-F1
#
_entry.id   AF-A0A0M0EF76-F1
#
_cell.length_a   1.000
_cell.length_b   1.000
_cell.length_c   1.000
_cell.angle_alpha   90.00
_cell.angle_beta   90.00
_cell.angle_gamma   90.00
#
_symmetry.space_group_name_H-M   'P 1'
#
loop_
_entity.id
_entity.type
_entity.pdbx_description
1 polymer ?
#
loop_
_entity_poly.entity_id
_entity_poly.type
_entity_poly.pdbx_seq_one_letter_code
_entity_poly.pdbx_strand_id
1 'polypeptide(L)' 'MLPVCNLHGMQLHLAEISRTVAQGAHAVLIVDQAAWHTSQKLDVPYNITILPLPPRAPELTR' A
#
# COMPACT_ATOMS: atom_id res chain seq x y z
N MET A 1 9.55 -8.92 12.57
CA MET A 1 9.42 -7.47 12.86
C MET A 1 10.13 -6.71 11.75
N LEU A 2 9.41 -5.95 10.93
CA LEU A 2 10.01 -4.92 10.08
C LEU A 2 9.51 -3.56 10.62
N PRO A 3 10.28 -2.85 11.47
CA PRO A 3 9.81 -1.65 12.13
C PRO A 3 10.49 -0.41 11.54
N VAL A 4 10.18 -0.04 10.29
CA VAL A 4 10.33 1.36 9.86
C VAL A 4 9.36 1.63 8.72
N CYS A 5 8.53 2.65 8.85
CA CYS A 5 7.76 3.24 7.75
C CYS A 5 8.74 3.99 6.82
N ASN A 6 9.54 3.24 6.07
CA ASN A 6 10.46 3.78 5.07
C ASN A 6 10.11 3.24 3.68
N LEU A 7 10.51 3.97 2.66
CA LEU A 7 10.21 3.67 1.26
C LEU A 7 10.58 2.24 0.88
N HIS A 8 11.73 1.76 1.35
CA HIS A 8 12.26 0.45 1.03
C HIS A 8 11.44 -0.69 1.63
N GLY A 9 11.02 -0.55 2.89
CA GLY A 9 10.14 -1.51 3.57
C GLY A 9 8.77 -1.59 2.90
N MET A 10 8.21 -0.46 2.50
CA MET A 10 6.94 -0.44 1.77
C MET A 10 7.07 -1.07 0.37
N GLN A 11 8.20 -0.86 -0.32
CA GLN A 11 8.45 -1.51 -1.62
C GLN A 11 8.54 -3.03 -1.49
N LEU A 12 9.25 -3.54 -0.47
CA LEU A 12 9.32 -4.98 -0.19
C LEU A 12 7.94 -5.54 0.16
N HIS A 13 7.14 -4.79 0.90
CA HIS A 13 5.78 -5.19 1.25
C HIS A 13 4.87 -5.29 0.02
N LEU A 14 4.91 -4.32 -0.89
CA LEU A 14 4.16 -4.36 -2.16
C LEU A 14 4.59 -5.55 -3.03
N ALA A 15 5.90 -5.82 -3.10
CA ALA A 15 6.42 -6.97 -3.84
C ALA A 15 5.90 -8.31 -3.27
N GLU A 16 5.87 -8.43 -1.94
CA GLU A 16 5.35 -9.63 -1.28
C GLU A 16 3.85 -9.79 -1.51
N ILE A 17 3.06 -8.71 -1.35
CA ILE A 17 1.63 -8.73 -1.64
C ILE A 17 1.40 -9.19 -3.08
N SER A 18 2.10 -8.59 -4.05
CA SER A 18 1.96 -8.92 -5.48
C SER A 18 2.21 -10.41 -5.76
N ARG A 19 3.18 -11.03 -5.08
CA ARG A 19 3.46 -12.47 -5.19
C ARG A 19 2.37 -13.37 -4.61
N THR A 20 1.64 -12.88 -3.62
CA THR A 20 0.55 -13.63 -2.96
C THR A 20 -0.80 -13.48 -3.67
N VAL A 21 -0.95 -12.50 -4.56
CA VAL A 21 -2.18 -12.35 -5.36
C VAL A 21 -2.32 -13.55 -6.30
N ALA A 22 -3.45 -14.23 -6.21
CA ALA A 22 -3.75 -15.37 -7.07
C ALA A 22 -3.71 -14.98 -8.56
N GLN A 23 -3.33 -15.92 -9.42
CA GLN A 23 -3.31 -15.70 -10.86
C GLN A 23 -4.72 -15.33 -11.37
N GLY A 24 -4.82 -14.20 -12.08
CA GLY A 24 -6.08 -13.66 -12.58
C GLY A 24 -6.87 -12.80 -11.58
N ALA A 25 -6.37 -12.62 -10.35
CA ALA A 25 -6.94 -11.70 -9.36
C ALA A 25 -6.19 -10.35 -9.36
N HIS A 26 -6.85 -9.33 -8.82
CA HIS A 26 -6.30 -7.98 -8.66
C HIS A 26 -6.48 -7.52 -7.22
N ALA A 27 -5.42 -7.00 -6.60
CA ALA A 27 -5.48 -6.53 -5.21
C ALA A 27 -5.77 -5.02 -5.15
N VAL A 28 -6.65 -4.64 -4.22
CA VAL A 28 -6.89 -3.24 -3.87
C VAL A 28 -6.38 -3.01 -2.45
N LEU A 29 -5.39 -2.14 -2.31
CA LEU A 29 -4.79 -1.78 -1.03
C LEU A 29 -5.35 -0.45 -0.56
N ILE A 30 -6.00 -0.46 0.60
CA ILE A 30 -6.48 0.75 1.25
C ILE A 30 -5.38 1.23 2.20
N VAL A 31 -4.87 2.43 1.96
CA VAL A 31 -3.79 3.02 2.74
C VAL A 31 -4.25 4.32 3.39
N ASP A 32 -3.74 4.58 4.60
CA ASP A 32 -3.85 5.92 5.17
C ASP A 32 -3.04 6.93 4.36
N GLN A 33 -3.37 8.20 4.50
CA GLN A 33 -2.71 9.27 3.74
C GLN A 33 -1.25 9.48 4.15
N ALA A 34 -0.81 8.99 5.31
CA ALA A 34 0.56 9.19 5.79
C ALA A 34 1.56 8.35 4.98
N ALA A 35 1.15 7.18 4.49
CA ALA A 35 2.00 6.30 3.70
C ALA A 35 2.26 6.79 2.26
N TRP A 36 1.39 7.63 1.68
CA TRP A 36 1.43 7.97 0.25
C TRP A 36 1.95 9.38 -0.08
N HIS A 37 1.75 10.37 0.80
CA HIS A 37 2.13 11.76 0.53
C HIS A 37 3.64 11.97 0.29
N THR A 38 4.49 11.07 0.79
CA THR A 38 5.95 11.14 0.68
C THR A 38 6.53 10.33 -0.47
N SER A 39 5.72 9.59 -1.23
CA SER A 39 6.25 8.62 -2.18
C SER A 39 5.68 8.73 -3.60
N GLN A 40 6.19 9.70 -4.35
CA GLN A 40 6.26 9.58 -5.82
C GLN A 40 7.32 8.55 -6.27
N LYS A 41 7.83 7.70 -5.36
CA LYS A 41 8.98 6.81 -5.58
C LYS A 41 8.67 5.32 -5.41
N LEU A 42 7.45 4.94 -5.02
CA LEU A 42 7.07 3.52 -4.93
C LEU A 42 6.72 3.00 -6.32
N ASP A 43 7.34 1.89 -6.69
CA ASP A 43 6.99 1.14 -7.88
C ASP A 43 5.82 0.20 -7.53
N VAL A 44 4.63 0.51 -8.05
CA VAL A 44 3.41 -0.24 -7.76
C VAL A 44 3.27 -1.35 -8.79
N PRO A 45 3.24 -2.64 -8.37
CA PRO A 45 3.04 -3.75 -9.28
C PRO A 45 1.71 -3.64 -10.04
N TYR A 46 1.69 -4.07 -11.31
CA TYR A 46 0.53 -3.92 -12.21
C TYR A 46 -0.75 -4.61 -11.71
N ASN A 47 -0.62 -5.63 -10.86
CA ASN A 47 -1.72 -6.40 -10.27
C ASN A 47 -2.23 -5.82 -8.94
N ILE A 48 -1.84 -4.58 -8.63
CA ILE A 48 -2.21 -3.87 -7.41
C ILE A 48 -2.70 -2.47 -7.76
N THR A 49 -3.79 -2.04 -7.12
CA THR A 49 -4.23 -0.65 -7.09
C THR A 49 -4.21 -0.15 -5.66
N ILE A 50 -3.63 1.03 -5.44
CA ILE A 50 -3.72 1.71 -4.15
C ILE A 50 -4.90 2.68 -4.15
N LEU A 51 -5.76 2.53 -3.15
CA LEU A 51 -6.87 3.40 -2.85
C LEU A 51 -6.55 4.21 -1.58
N PRO A 52 -6.18 5.49 -1.70
CA PRO A 52 -5.96 6.33 -0.52
C PRO A 52 -7.29 6.58 0.18
N LEU A 53 -7.29 6.48 1.51
CA LEU A 53 -8.45 6.92 2.30
C LEU A 53 -8.72 8.41 2.07
N PRO A 54 -9.99 8.85 2.04
CA PRO A 54 -10.32 10.27 1.93
C PRO A 54 -9.78 11.06 3.13
N PRO A 55 -9.42 12.35 2.95
CA PRO A 55 -8.81 13.15 4.02
C PRO A 55 -9.81 13.34 5.17
N ARG A 56 -9.36 13.09 6.40
CA ARG A 56 -10.17 13.19 7.64
C ARG A 56 -11.44 12.32 7.64
N ALA A 57 -11.27 11.03 7.88
CA ALA A 57 -12.32 10.17 8.43
C ALA A 57 -11.83 9.46 9.71
N PRO A 58 -11.60 10.21 10.81
CA PRO A 58 -11.17 9.63 12.10
C PRO A 58 -12.18 8.63 12.68
N GLU A 59 -13.40 8.58 12.15
CA GLU A 59 -14.46 7.63 12.53
C GLU A 59 -14.38 6.25 11.85
N LEU A 60 -13.56 6.04 10.82
CA LEU A 60 -13.48 4.76 10.07
C LEU A 60 -12.30 3.85 10.47
N THR A 61 -11.53 4.24 11.48
CA THR A 61 -10.41 3.45 12.04
C THR A 61 -10.74 2.87 13.42
N ARG A 62 -11.86 2.13 13.54
CA ARG A 62 -12.21 1.39 14.76
C ARG A 62 -12.45 -0.08 14.49
#